data_AF-A0A2Z3GV07-F1
#
_entry.id   AF-A0A2Z3GV07-F1
#
_cell.length_a   1.000
_cell.length_b   1.000
_cell.length_c   1.000
_cell.angle_alpha   90.00
_cell.angle_beta   90.00
_cell.angle_gamma   90.00
#
_symmetry.space_group_name_H-M   'P 1'
#
loop_
_entity.id
_entity.type
_entity.pdbx_description
1 polymer ?
#
loop_
_entity_poly.entity_id
_entity_poly.type
_entity_poly.pdbx_seq_one_letter_code
_entity_poly.pdbx_strand_id
1 'polypeptide(L)'
;MLLVLVQTCGALGSEPERLFKVVPQRGFPAVESVTLYQTRNSKREKVADVTAFEKPTQLPSAGPFEVWVRCKGGTAVKALDALSVKEGATHELKLGELFGTVEVFGDNLPRAEKIVLTDPRDPGPGEKNHVAVQVATAYRVELCVPPGVYAVWVVPANGGRAQRVEDNVRVQAGRSVRVGD
;
A
#
# COMPACT_ATOMS: atom_id res chain seq x y z
N MET A 1 34.56 47.73 35.39
CA MET A 1 33.18 47.73 34.83
C MET A 1 33.05 46.48 33.98
N LEU A 2 32.52 45.40 34.56
CA LEU A 2 32.45 44.08 33.95
C LEU A 2 31.11 43.94 33.22
N LEU A 3 31.14 43.77 31.91
CA LEU A 3 29.94 43.59 31.08
C LEU A 3 29.54 42.11 31.15
N VAL A 4 28.44 41.79 31.83
CA VAL A 4 27.86 40.45 31.86
C VAL A 4 26.93 40.31 30.65
N LEU A 5 27.34 39.52 29.67
CA LEU A 5 26.50 39.08 28.55
C LEU A 5 25.53 38.01 29.06
N VAL A 6 24.27 38.39 29.22
CA VAL A 6 23.16 37.46 29.49
C VAL A 6 22.80 36.78 28.17
N GLN A 7 23.21 35.53 28.03
CA GLN A 7 22.87 34.69 26.89
C GLN A 7 21.45 34.14 27.10
N THR A 8 20.48 34.70 26.37
CA THR A 8 19.12 34.16 26.33
C THR A 8 19.12 32.88 25.51
N CYS A 9 19.00 31.72 26.18
CA CYS A 9 18.59 30.48 25.52
C CYS A 9 17.18 30.69 24.96
N GLY A 10 17.09 30.93 23.64
CA GLY A 10 15.82 30.83 22.93
C GLY A 10 15.33 29.39 23.07
N ALA A 11 14.21 29.21 23.79
CA ALA A 11 13.45 27.98 23.70
C ALA A 11 12.98 27.85 22.25
N LEU A 12 13.66 27.02 21.46
CA LEU A 12 13.12 26.46 20.24
C LEU A 12 11.83 25.76 20.66
N GLY A 13 10.69 26.40 20.42
CA GLY A 13 9.40 25.75 20.59
C GLY A 13 9.46 24.49 19.74
N SER A 14 9.51 23.33 20.39
CA SER A 14 9.36 22.06 19.70
C SER A 14 7.99 22.10 19.07
N GLU A 15 7.92 22.34 17.74
CA GLU A 15 6.66 22.21 17.04
C GLU A 15 6.06 20.86 17.44
N PRO A 16 4.80 20.84 17.89
CA PRO A 16 4.21 19.64 18.43
C PRO A 16 4.29 18.52 17.37
N GLU A 17 5.02 17.46 17.70
CA GLU A 17 5.38 16.42 16.75
C GLU A 17 4.13 15.74 16.21
N ARG A 18 4.04 15.63 14.89
CA ARG A 18 3.03 14.83 14.19
C ARG A 18 3.71 13.56 13.76
N LEU A 19 3.31 12.42 14.29
CA LEU A 19 4.02 11.17 14.06
C LEU A 19 3.16 10.20 13.25
N PHE A 20 3.80 9.48 12.34
CA PHE A 20 3.20 8.40 11.57
C PHE A 20 4.01 7.12 11.78
N LYS A 21 3.35 6.03 12.14
CA LYS A 21 4.01 4.76 12.42
C LYS A 21 3.28 3.65 11.68
N VAL A 22 4.03 2.84 10.94
CA VAL A 22 3.50 1.62 10.33
C VAL A 22 3.72 0.47 11.29
N VAL A 23 2.64 -0.24 11.63
CA VAL A 23 2.68 -1.41 12.50
C VAL A 23 2.47 -2.65 11.63
N PRO A 24 3.53 -3.43 11.35
CA PRO A 24 3.40 -4.68 10.60
C PRO A 24 2.60 -5.70 11.41
N GLN A 25 1.85 -6.56 10.72
CA GLN A 25 1.08 -7.63 11.35
C GLN A 25 1.67 -9.00 10.99
N ARG A 26 1.70 -9.92 11.95
CA ARG A 26 2.12 -11.30 11.71
C ARG A 26 1.15 -11.98 10.74
N GLY A 27 1.69 -12.67 9.73
CA GLY A 27 0.90 -13.34 8.69
C GLY A 27 0.37 -12.39 7.61
N PHE A 28 0.78 -11.12 7.63
CA PHE A 28 0.59 -10.20 6.51
C PHE A 28 1.81 -10.26 5.58
N PRO A 29 1.67 -9.99 4.27
CA PRO A 29 2.77 -10.06 3.32
C PRO A 29 3.87 -9.08 3.71
N ALA A 30 5.11 -9.43 3.36
CA ALA A 30 6.25 -8.54 3.60
C ALA A 30 6.02 -7.20 2.89
N VAL A 31 6.04 -6.11 3.66
CA VAL A 31 5.88 -4.75 3.14
C VAL A 31 7.25 -4.22 2.74
N GLU A 32 7.36 -3.62 1.56
CA GLU A 32 8.61 -3.01 1.08
C GLU A 32 8.68 -1.54 1.45
N SER A 33 7.59 -0.80 1.24
CA SER A 33 7.52 0.62 1.59
C SER A 33 6.09 1.10 1.81
N VAL A 34 5.96 2.16 2.62
CA VAL A 34 4.75 2.97 2.74
C VAL A 34 5.08 4.41 2.36
N THR A 35 4.49 4.87 1.26
CA THR A 35 4.75 6.21 0.72
C THR A 35 3.57 7.12 1.02
N LEU A 36 3.85 8.29 1.60
CA LEU A 36 2.87 9.33 1.85
C LEU A 36 3.01 10.42 0.80
N TYR A 37 1.89 10.78 0.20
CA TYR A 37 1.81 11.91 -0.72
C TYR A 37 0.90 12.99 -0.14
N GLN A 38 1.18 14.25 -0.48
CA GLN A 38 0.30 15.38 -0.21
C GLN A 38 0.02 16.10 -1.51
N THR A 39 -1.24 16.43 -1.76
CA THR A 39 -1.61 17.26 -2.91
C THR A 39 -1.47 18.72 -2.53
N ARG A 40 -0.55 19.43 -3.19
CA ARG A 40 -0.34 20.88 -3.06
C ARG A 40 -0.47 21.52 -4.43
N ASN A 41 -1.27 22.58 -4.55
CA ASN A 41 -1.46 23.30 -5.82
C ASN A 41 -1.79 22.36 -7.00
N SER A 42 -2.68 21.39 -6.76
CA SER A 42 -3.10 20.36 -7.73
C SER A 42 -1.98 19.43 -8.23
N LYS A 43 -0.82 19.41 -7.55
CA LYS A 43 0.27 18.47 -7.79
C LYS A 43 0.46 17.54 -6.60
N ARG A 44 0.64 16.26 -6.88
CA ARG A 44 0.91 15.24 -5.87
C ARG A 44 2.41 15.22 -5.57
N GLU A 45 2.79 15.54 -4.34
CA GLU A 45 4.19 15.58 -3.89
C GLU A 45 4.46 14.45 -2.89
N LYS A 46 5.60 13.76 -3.01
CA LYS A 46 6.02 12.73 -2.05
C LYS A 46 6.50 13.41 -0.77
N VAL A 47 5.84 13.13 0.35
CA VAL A 47 6.15 13.71 1.66
C VAL A 47 7.09 12.84 2.45
N ALA A 48 6.84 11.53 2.46
CA ALA A 48 7.64 10.57 3.20
C ALA A 48 7.62 9.21 2.49
N ASP A 49 8.69 8.44 2.72
CA ASP A 49 8.87 7.10 2.19
C ASP A 49 9.39 6.22 3.34
N VAL A 50 8.50 5.45 3.94
CA VAL A 50 8.74 4.72 5.19
C VAL A 50 9.12 3.28 4.86
N THR A 51 10.35 2.90 5.21
CA THR A 51 10.88 1.53 5.07
C THR A 51 11.31 0.94 6.41
N ALA A 52 11.64 1.79 7.40
CA ALA A 52 11.89 1.40 8.77
C ALA A 52 10.57 1.34 9.56
N PHE A 53 9.85 0.24 9.41
CA PHE A 53 8.58 0.03 10.12
C PHE A 53 8.79 0.01 11.64
N GLU A 54 7.73 0.24 12.41
CA GLU A 54 7.70 0.41 13.88
C GLU A 54 8.36 1.69 14.43
N LYS A 55 9.23 2.36 13.66
CA LYS A 55 9.78 3.66 14.04
C LYS A 55 8.83 4.79 13.60
N PRO A 56 8.39 5.66 14.52
CA PRO A 56 7.61 6.83 14.14
C PRO A 56 8.40 7.74 13.18
N THR A 57 7.70 8.22 12.15
CA THR A 57 8.20 9.18 11.16
C THR A 57 7.49 10.50 11.37
N GLN A 58 8.24 11.59 11.48
CA GLN A 58 7.67 12.92 11.63
C GLN A 58 7.04 13.40 10.32
N LEU A 59 5.84 13.95 10.42
CA LEU A 59 5.11 14.54 9.29
C LEU A 59 5.25 16.07 9.29
N PRO A 60 5.46 16.71 8.12
CA PRO A 60 5.69 18.15 8.04
C PRO A 60 4.41 19.00 8.13
N SER A 61 3.23 18.39 8.11
CA SER A 61 1.95 19.09 8.23
C SER A 61 0.84 18.16 8.73
N ALA A 62 -0.35 18.70 8.96
CA ALA A 62 -1.51 17.92 9.40
C ALA A 62 -2.17 17.08 8.31
N GLY A 63 -1.76 17.19 7.04
CA GLY A 63 -2.39 16.53 5.89
C GLY A 63 -3.34 17.46 5.10
N PRO A 64 -4.25 16.92 4.27
CA PRO A 64 -4.50 15.50 4.05
C PRO A 64 -3.35 14.79 3.31
N PHE A 65 -3.10 13.54 3.68
CA PHE A 65 -2.13 12.67 3.02
C PHE A 65 -2.81 11.49 2.33
N GLU A 66 -2.38 11.18 1.12
CA GLU A 66 -2.61 9.88 0.48
C GLU A 66 -1.54 8.91 0.95
N VAL A 67 -1.94 7.74 1.43
CA VAL A 67 -1.02 6.71 1.91
C VAL A 67 -1.07 5.54 0.94
N TRP A 68 0.09 5.18 0.39
CA TRP A 68 0.26 4.10 -0.57
C TRP A 68 1.20 3.05 0.01
N VAL A 69 0.85 1.77 -0.11
CA VAL A 69 1.59 0.66 0.49
C VAL A 69 2.04 -0.27 -0.62
N ARG A 70 3.33 -0.58 -0.68
CA ARG A 70 3.88 -1.59 -1.58
C ARG A 70 4.26 -2.83 -0.79
N CYS A 71 3.64 -3.95 -1.13
CA CYS A 71 4.04 -5.26 -0.63
C CYS A 71 5.01 -5.93 -1.60
N LYS A 72 5.81 -6.86 -1.10
CA LYS A 72 6.83 -7.57 -1.85
C LYS A 72 6.21 -8.32 -3.03
N GLY A 73 6.74 -8.08 -4.22
CA GLY A 73 6.28 -8.73 -5.45
C GLY A 73 4.97 -8.17 -6.03
N GLY A 74 4.43 -7.09 -5.45
CA GLY A 74 3.24 -6.40 -5.95
C GLY A 74 3.49 -4.93 -6.30
N THR A 75 2.47 -4.29 -6.89
CA THR A 75 2.36 -2.85 -7.10
C THR A 75 1.91 -2.13 -5.82
N ALA A 76 2.16 -0.82 -5.77
CA ALA A 76 1.71 0.00 -4.66
C ALA A 76 0.18 0.19 -4.71
N VAL A 77 -0.47 0.01 -3.57
CA VAL A 77 -1.93 0.11 -3.41
C VAL A 77 -2.27 1.23 -2.44
N LYS A 78 -3.30 2.01 -2.75
CA LYS A 78 -3.77 3.09 -1.87
C LYS A 78 -4.43 2.50 -0.61
N ALA A 79 -3.89 2.85 0.55
CA ALA A 79 -4.40 2.48 1.87
C ALA A 79 -5.40 3.52 2.41
N LEU A 80 -5.06 4.80 2.29
CA LEU A 80 -5.85 5.92 2.79
C LEU A 80 -5.77 7.09 1.79
N ASP A 81 -6.85 7.85 1.66
CA ASP A 81 -6.95 8.94 0.68
C ASP A 81 -6.77 10.33 1.29
N ALA A 82 -7.14 10.49 2.56
CA ALA A 82 -7.16 11.77 3.25
C ALA A 82 -6.78 11.62 4.74
N LEU A 83 -5.61 11.04 5.00
CA LEU A 83 -5.08 10.93 6.36
C LEU A 83 -4.74 12.31 6.92
N SER A 84 -5.27 12.63 8.10
CA SER A 84 -4.88 13.81 8.86
C SER A 84 -4.35 13.45 10.25
N VAL A 85 -3.25 14.06 10.64
CA VAL A 85 -2.59 13.82 11.93
C VAL A 85 -2.52 15.13 12.71
N LYS A 86 -3.14 15.14 13.89
CA LYS A 86 -3.15 16.30 14.79
C LYS A 86 -1.76 16.51 15.41
N GLU A 87 -1.52 17.74 15.82
CA GLU A 87 -0.34 18.10 16.61
C GLU A 87 -0.26 17.27 17.90
N GLY A 88 0.94 16.76 18.19
CA GLY A 88 1.19 15.91 19.37
C GLY A 88 0.59 14.50 19.27
N ALA A 89 0.04 14.12 18.11
CA ALA A 89 -0.56 12.81 17.91
C ALA A 89 0.31 11.89 17.05
N THR A 90 0.24 10.60 17.35
CA THR A 90 0.80 9.52 16.53
C THR A 90 -0.34 8.78 15.83
N HIS A 91 -0.31 8.73 14.51
CA HIS A 91 -1.18 7.85 13.74
C HIS A 91 -0.48 6.50 13.49
N GLU A 92 -1.09 5.43 13.99
CA GLU A 92 -0.62 4.07 13.74
C GLU A 92 -1.39 3.43 12.59
N LEU A 93 -0.69 3.13 11.50
CA LEU A 93 -1.24 2.41 10.35
C LEU A 93 -1.07 0.91 10.56
N LYS A 94 -2.19 0.23 10.85
CA LYS A 94 -2.25 -1.24 10.98
C LYS A 94 -2.71 -1.85 9.66
N LEU A 95 -1.77 -2.40 8.90
CA LEU A 95 -2.04 -2.82 7.53
C LEU A 95 -3.05 -3.98 7.41
N GLY A 96 -3.05 -4.91 8.38
CA GLY A 96 -4.02 -6.01 8.37
C GLY A 96 -5.45 -5.57 8.73
N GLU A 97 -5.67 -4.35 9.22
CA GLU A 97 -7.03 -3.80 9.38
C GLU A 97 -7.54 -3.14 8.09
N LEU A 98 -6.65 -2.86 7.13
CA LEU A 98 -6.95 -2.13 5.90
C LEU A 98 -6.90 -2.99 4.64
N PHE A 99 -6.23 -4.13 4.69
CA PHE A 99 -5.96 -4.95 3.51
C PHE A 99 -6.21 -6.43 3.80
N GLY A 100 -6.64 -7.14 2.78
CA GLY A 100 -6.57 -8.59 2.72
C GLY A 100 -5.50 -9.05 1.74
N THR A 101 -5.31 -10.36 1.63
CA THR A 101 -4.36 -10.95 0.69
C THR A 101 -5.02 -11.95 -0.23
N VAL A 102 -4.53 -12.02 -1.46
CA VAL A 102 -4.90 -13.03 -2.43
C VAL A 102 -3.65 -13.78 -2.86
N GLU A 103 -3.65 -15.09 -2.71
CA GLU A 103 -2.61 -15.97 -3.20
C GLU A 103 -3.18 -16.83 -4.33
N VAL A 104 -2.56 -16.77 -5.50
CA VAL A 104 -2.99 -17.54 -6.67
C VAL A 104 -2.07 -18.73 -6.85
N PHE A 105 -2.64 -19.93 -6.81
CA PHE A 105 -1.98 -21.19 -7.08
C PHE A 105 -1.99 -21.45 -8.58
N GLY A 106 -0.90 -22.05 -9.07
CA GLY A 106 -0.68 -22.29 -10.50
C GLY A 106 -1.00 -23.72 -10.92
N ASP A 107 -1.67 -24.49 -10.07
CA ASP A 107 -1.88 -25.90 -10.30
C ASP A 107 -2.85 -26.05 -11.49
N ASN A 108 -2.45 -26.83 -12.50
CA ASN A 108 -3.16 -26.97 -13.79
C ASN A 108 -3.27 -25.69 -14.64
N LEU A 109 -2.54 -24.63 -14.30
CA LEU A 109 -2.48 -23.40 -15.10
C LEU A 109 -1.16 -23.30 -15.86
N PRO A 110 -1.12 -22.63 -17.03
CA PRO A 110 0.13 -22.38 -17.73
C PRO A 110 1.08 -21.55 -16.87
N ARG A 111 2.39 -21.63 -17.14
CA ARG A 111 3.37 -20.73 -16.49
C ARG A 111 2.94 -19.27 -16.69
N ALA A 112 2.70 -18.55 -15.60
CA ALA A 112 2.33 -17.15 -15.65
C ALA A 112 3.53 -16.28 -16.01
N GLU A 113 3.32 -15.31 -16.91
CA GLU A 113 4.15 -14.11 -17.01
C GLU A 113 3.71 -13.10 -15.96
N LYS A 114 2.40 -12.94 -15.81
CA LYS A 114 1.79 -12.10 -14.79
C LYS A 114 0.44 -12.64 -14.34
N ILE A 115 0.13 -12.40 -13.09
CA ILE A 115 -1.16 -12.64 -12.44
C ILE A 115 -1.73 -11.27 -12.12
N VAL A 116 -2.97 -11.02 -12.52
CA VAL A 116 -3.58 -9.70 -12.45
C VAL A 116 -4.89 -9.77 -11.69
N LEU A 117 -5.02 -8.98 -10.64
CA LEU A 117 -6.30 -8.73 -9.97
C LEU A 117 -6.94 -7.48 -10.56
N THR A 118 -8.24 -7.55 -10.78
CA THR A 118 -9.04 -6.49 -11.41
C THR A 118 -10.40 -6.36 -10.74
N ASP A 119 -11.10 -5.26 -11.03
CA ASP A 119 -12.54 -5.21 -10.77
C ASP A 119 -13.27 -6.34 -11.52
N PRO A 120 -14.33 -6.97 -10.96
CA PRO A 120 -15.06 -8.04 -11.62
C PRO A 120 -15.71 -7.66 -12.95
N ARG A 121 -15.87 -6.36 -13.23
CA ARG A 121 -16.38 -5.84 -14.51
C ARG A 121 -15.28 -5.37 -15.46
N ASP A 122 -14.02 -5.44 -15.04
CA ASP A 122 -12.88 -5.10 -15.89
C ASP A 122 -12.80 -6.07 -17.09
N PRO A 123 -12.57 -5.57 -18.30
CA PRO A 123 -12.52 -6.40 -19.51
C PRO A 123 -11.32 -7.36 -19.56
N GLY A 124 -10.30 -7.12 -18.73
CA GLY A 124 -9.14 -8.00 -18.57
C GLY A 124 -7.90 -7.58 -19.37
N PRO A 125 -6.74 -8.19 -19.08
CA PRO A 125 -5.47 -7.83 -19.73
C PRO A 125 -5.52 -7.96 -21.25
N GLY A 126 -5.11 -6.89 -21.94
CA GLY A 126 -5.11 -6.81 -23.42
C GLY A 126 -6.18 -5.88 -23.99
N GLU A 127 -7.15 -5.46 -23.16
CA GLU A 127 -8.27 -4.61 -23.57
C GLU A 127 -8.04 -3.12 -23.27
N LYS A 128 -8.63 -2.22 -24.08
CA LYS A 128 -8.34 -0.77 -24.09
C LYS A 128 -8.62 -0.02 -22.77
N ASN A 129 -9.46 -0.59 -21.89
CA ASN A 129 -9.86 0.01 -20.62
C ASN A 129 -9.51 -0.86 -19.40
N HIS A 130 -8.59 -1.81 -19.58
CA HIS A 130 -8.12 -2.66 -18.50
C HIS A 130 -7.38 -1.86 -17.42
N VAL A 131 -7.78 -2.02 -16.17
CA VAL A 131 -7.13 -1.44 -15.00
C VAL A 131 -6.78 -2.54 -14.01
N ALA A 132 -5.48 -2.81 -13.89
CA ALA A 132 -4.98 -3.70 -12.86
C ALA A 132 -5.06 -3.03 -11.48
N VAL A 133 -5.66 -3.72 -10.52
CA VAL A 133 -5.60 -3.37 -9.10
C VAL A 133 -4.26 -3.81 -8.53
N GLN A 134 -3.82 -5.00 -8.88
CA GLN A 134 -2.61 -5.62 -8.36
C GLN A 134 -2.04 -6.60 -9.39
N VAL A 135 -0.71 -6.74 -9.43
CA VAL A 135 0.01 -7.58 -10.39
C VAL A 135 1.13 -8.34 -9.66
N ALA A 136 1.19 -9.66 -9.86
CA ALA A 136 2.36 -10.48 -9.53
C ALA A 136 2.99 -11.04 -10.80
N THR A 137 4.28 -11.37 -10.75
CA THR A 137 5.01 -12.01 -11.87
C THR A 137 5.19 -13.52 -11.71
N ALA A 138 4.67 -14.10 -10.62
CA ALA A 138 4.75 -15.52 -10.33
C ALA A 138 3.54 -15.98 -9.48
N TYR A 139 3.25 -17.27 -9.51
CA TYR A 139 2.30 -17.92 -8.60
C TYR A 139 2.81 -17.94 -7.16
N ARG A 140 1.91 -18.16 -6.20
CA ARG A 140 2.22 -18.23 -4.76
C ARG A 140 2.90 -16.95 -4.23
N VAL A 141 2.56 -15.83 -4.85
CA VAL A 141 2.88 -14.49 -4.35
C VAL A 141 1.63 -13.97 -3.67
N GLU A 142 1.79 -13.49 -2.44
CA GLU A 142 0.70 -12.88 -1.70
C GLU A 142 0.46 -11.44 -2.19
N LEU A 143 -0.67 -11.24 -2.87
CA LEU A 143 -1.06 -9.96 -3.40
C LEU A 143 -1.91 -9.20 -2.38
N CYS A 144 -1.38 -8.09 -1.90
CA CYS A 144 -2.08 -7.19 -0.99
C CYS A 144 -3.07 -6.32 -1.77
N VAL A 145 -4.35 -6.34 -1.35
CA VAL A 145 -5.43 -5.55 -1.95
C VAL A 145 -6.42 -5.06 -0.89
N PRO A 146 -7.15 -3.96 -1.13
CA PRO A 146 -8.18 -3.50 -0.21
C PRO A 146 -9.31 -4.54 -0.12
N PRO A 147 -10.19 -4.46 0.89
CA PRO A 147 -11.40 -5.26 0.95
C PRO A 147 -12.29 -4.99 -0.27
N GLY A 148 -12.81 -6.04 -0.88
CA GLY A 148 -13.55 -5.92 -2.12
C GLY A 148 -13.82 -7.27 -2.78
N VAL A 149 -14.36 -7.22 -3.98
CA VAL A 149 -14.54 -8.39 -4.85
C VAL A 149 -13.67 -8.18 -6.07
N TYR A 150 -12.94 -9.22 -6.48
CA TYR A 150 -11.98 -9.14 -7.58
C TYR A 150 -12.13 -10.30 -8.54
N ALA A 151 -11.77 -10.05 -9.80
CA ALA A 151 -11.48 -11.11 -10.76
C ALA A 151 -9.97 -11.31 -10.90
N VAL A 152 -9.56 -12.58 -11.02
CA VAL A 152 -8.17 -13.02 -11.19
C VAL A 152 -7.95 -13.47 -12.61
N TRP A 153 -6.91 -12.89 -13.22
CA TRP A 153 -6.46 -13.24 -14.55
C TRP A 153 -5.04 -13.77 -14.51
N VAL A 154 -4.78 -14.78 -15.34
CA VAL A 154 -3.44 -15.29 -15.63
C VAL A 154 -3.09 -14.91 -17.05
N VAL A 155 -1.96 -14.23 -17.23
CA VAL A 155 -1.36 -14.00 -18.55
C VAL A 155 -0.25 -15.02 -18.75
N PRO A 156 -0.39 -15.97 -19.68
CA PRO A 156 0.60 -17.01 -19.92
C PRO A 156 1.91 -16.46 -20.49
N ALA A 157 3.05 -17.00 -20.04
CA ALA A 157 4.38 -16.61 -20.54
C ALA A 157 4.71 -17.07 -21.96
N ASN A 158 3.85 -17.86 -22.59
CA ASN A 158 4.00 -18.31 -23.97
C ASN A 158 3.35 -17.34 -24.99
N GLY A 159 2.91 -16.15 -24.55
CA GLY A 159 2.20 -15.19 -25.40
C GLY A 159 0.75 -15.58 -25.70
N GLY A 160 0.21 -16.60 -25.00
CA GLY A 160 -1.19 -16.95 -25.05
C GLY A 160 -2.10 -15.81 -24.55
N ARG A 161 -3.38 -15.87 -24.90
CA ARG A 161 -4.38 -14.92 -24.40
C ARG A 161 -4.50 -15.01 -22.88
N ALA A 162 -4.76 -13.88 -22.24
CA ALA A 162 -5.09 -13.83 -20.82
C ALA A 162 -6.30 -14.71 -20.52
N GLN A 163 -6.23 -15.46 -19.43
CA GLN A 163 -7.28 -16.37 -18.98
C GLN A 163 -7.85 -15.84 -17.67
N ARG A 164 -9.17 -15.72 -17.61
CA ARG A 164 -9.87 -15.45 -16.36
C ARG A 164 -10.00 -16.75 -15.59
N VAL A 165 -9.45 -16.79 -14.38
CA VAL A 165 -9.37 -18.00 -13.57
C VAL A 165 -10.45 -18.01 -12.49
N GLU A 166 -10.78 -16.84 -11.94
CA GLU A 166 -11.84 -16.66 -10.96
C GLU A 166 -12.45 -15.26 -11.09
N ASP A 167 -13.76 -15.15 -10.87
CA ASP A 167 -14.55 -13.96 -11.16
C ASP A 167 -15.07 -13.27 -9.89
N ASN A 168 -15.08 -13.97 -8.75
CA ASN A 168 -15.69 -13.50 -7.51
C ASN A 168 -14.83 -13.77 -6.27
N VAL A 169 -13.57 -13.36 -6.33
CA VAL A 169 -12.67 -13.44 -5.16
C VAL A 169 -13.07 -12.36 -4.15
N ARG A 170 -13.73 -12.77 -3.07
CA ARG A 170 -14.13 -11.87 -1.99
C ARG A 170 -13.02 -11.73 -0.97
N VAL A 171 -12.44 -10.53 -0.88
CA VAL A 171 -11.34 -10.21 0.03
C VAL A 171 -11.85 -9.39 1.20
N GLN A 172 -11.45 -9.77 2.41
CA GLN A 172 -11.74 -9.06 3.65
C GLN A 172 -10.43 -8.61 4.29
N ALA A 173 -10.47 -7.50 5.03
CA ALA A 173 -9.31 -7.05 5.80
C ALA A 173 -8.84 -8.13 6.78
N GLY A 174 -7.53 -8.34 6.84
CA GLY A 174 -6.88 -9.29 7.74
C GLY A 174 -7.14 -10.75 7.40
N ARG A 175 -7.72 -11.03 6.23
CA ARG A 175 -7.97 -12.39 5.73
C ARG A 175 -7.15 -12.65 4.47
N SER A 176 -6.75 -13.91 4.33
CA SER A 176 -6.08 -14.44 3.14
C SER A 176 -7.05 -15.30 2.36
N VAL A 177 -7.06 -15.14 1.04
CA VAL A 177 -7.87 -15.92 0.10
C VAL A 177 -6.95 -16.65 -0.86
N ARG A 178 -7.23 -17.92 -1.10
CA ARG A 178 -6.52 -18.75 -2.08
C ARG A 178 -7.38 -18.98 -3.30
N VAL A 179 -6.76 -18.98 -4.47
CA VAL A 179 -7.42 -19.15 -5.77
C VAL A 179 -6.66 -20.18 -6.58
N GLY A 180 -7.37 -21.13 -7.20
CA GLY A 180 -6.76 -22.16 -8.05
C GLY A 180 -6.31 -23.43 -7.33
N ASP A 181 -6.95 -23.75 -6.19
CA ASP A 181 -6.85 -25.05 -5.51
C ASP A 181 -7.85 -26.08 -6.10
#